data_AF-A0A496W1L0-F1
#
_entry.id   AF-A0A496W1L0-F1
#
_cell.length_a   1.000
_cell.length_b   1.000
_cell.length_c   1.000
_cell.angle_alpha   90.00
_cell.angle_beta   90.00
_cell.angle_gamma   90.00
#
_symmetry.space_group_name_H-M   'P 1'
#
loop_
_entity.id
_entity.type
_entity.pdbx_description
1 polymer ?
#
loop_
_entity_poly.entity_id
_entity_poly.type
_entity_poly.pdbx_seq_one_letter_code
_entity_poly.pdbx_strand_id
1 'polypeptide(L)'
;MGVWGTGNFENDTAADYLSLMTSQIAEEIEEAISHPNEIEPDEFEGVVVLCKLEILYLFAKQHWVGLMLPDSDMIIKWKKEYLFVWDQYMEKSDSKKEYINTRRKVIAKTFDQLIESKNKI
;
A
#
# COMPACT_ATOMS: atom_id res chain seq x y z
N MET A 1 8.40 12.60 29.76
CA MET A 1 8.98 13.67 28.91
C MET A 1 10.27 13.09 28.36
N GLY A 2 10.18 12.41 27.20
CA GLY A 2 11.30 11.71 26.59
C GLY A 2 12.29 12.68 25.95
N VAL A 3 13.56 12.32 25.91
CA VAL A 3 14.63 13.13 25.33
C VAL A 3 14.39 13.20 23.82
N TRP A 4 14.10 14.39 23.29
CA TRP A 4 14.02 14.62 21.84
C TRP A 4 15.36 14.31 21.20
N GLY A 5 15.32 13.57 20.10
CA GLY A 5 16.51 13.29 19.32
C GLY A 5 16.82 14.43 18.35
N THR A 6 17.98 14.35 17.70
CA THR A 6 18.43 15.38 16.74
C THR A 6 17.96 15.11 15.31
N GLY A 7 17.36 13.94 15.05
CA GLY A 7 16.87 13.53 13.75
C GLY A 7 15.50 14.12 13.39
N ASN A 8 15.21 14.17 12.09
CA ASN A 8 13.98 14.80 11.54
C ASN A 8 12.68 14.15 12.04
N PHE A 9 12.72 12.88 12.45
CA PHE A 9 11.57 12.11 12.94
C PHE A 9 11.64 11.82 14.45
N GLU A 10 12.59 12.42 15.18
CA GLU A 10 12.83 12.18 16.61
C GLU A 10 12.16 13.25 17.51
N ASN A 11 11.00 13.77 17.07
CA ASN A 11 10.18 14.73 17.80
C ASN A 11 8.68 14.45 17.58
N ASP A 12 7.86 14.72 18.58
CA ASP A 12 6.42 14.45 18.59
C ASP A 12 5.68 15.11 17.40
N THR A 13 6.03 16.33 17.02
CA THR A 13 5.40 17.00 15.86
C THR A 13 5.65 16.25 14.54
N ALA A 14 6.84 15.66 14.39
CA ALA A 14 7.15 14.83 13.23
C ALA A 14 6.38 13.50 13.26
N ALA A 15 6.21 12.91 14.46
CA ALA A 15 5.41 11.70 14.65
C ALA A 15 3.92 11.95 14.35
N ASP A 16 3.36 13.08 14.82
CA ASP A 16 1.97 13.47 14.53
C ASP A 16 1.74 13.69 13.03
N TYR A 17 2.67 14.38 12.37
CA TYR A 17 2.61 14.60 10.93
C TYR A 17 2.71 13.29 10.14
N LEU A 18 3.61 12.38 10.54
CA LEU A 18 3.75 11.07 9.91
C LEU A 18 2.48 10.23 10.09
N SER A 19 1.86 10.28 11.27
CA SER A 19 0.59 9.61 11.56
C SER A 19 -0.51 10.09 10.63
N LEU A 20 -0.66 11.42 10.50
CA LEU A 20 -1.68 12.01 9.63
C LEU A 20 -1.45 11.62 8.17
N MET A 21 -0.23 11.80 7.66
CA MET A 21 0.11 11.49 6.27
C MET A 21 -0.16 10.01 5.94
N THR A 22 0.28 9.09 6.80
CA THR A 22 0.15 7.65 6.53
C THR A 22 -1.28 7.15 6.66
N SER A 23 -2.06 7.74 7.57
CA SER A 23 -3.50 7.49 7.66
C SER A 23 -4.23 7.98 6.41
N GLN A 24 -3.91 9.17 5.91
CA GLN A 24 -4.50 9.69 4.67
C GLN A 24 -4.19 8.79 3.47
N ILE A 25 -2.94 8.32 3.32
CA ILE A 25 -2.58 7.38 2.24
C ILE A 25 -3.40 6.09 2.35
N ALA A 26 -3.62 5.58 3.57
CA ALA A 26 -4.44 4.39 3.79
C ALA A 26 -5.92 4.61 3.40
N GLU A 27 -6.48 5.77 3.76
CA GLU A 27 -7.86 6.15 3.38
C GLU A 27 -8.01 6.25 1.86
N GLU A 28 -7.06 6.90 1.18
CA GLU A 28 -7.05 7.00 -0.28
C GLU A 28 -6.95 5.62 -0.97
N ILE A 29 -6.25 4.65 -0.37
CA ILE A 29 -6.20 3.27 -0.88
C ILE A 29 -7.55 2.57 -0.69
N GLU A 30 -8.18 2.67 0.49
CA GLU A 30 -9.50 2.08 0.73
C GLU A 30 -10.53 2.66 -0.24
N GLU A 31 -10.54 3.98 -0.41
CA GLU A 31 -11.46 4.67 -1.30
C GLU A 31 -11.29 4.18 -2.75
N ALA A 32 -10.08 4.16 -3.28
CA ALA A 32 -9.83 3.65 -4.63
C ALA A 32 -10.28 2.18 -4.79
N ILE A 33 -9.94 1.31 -3.84
CA ILE A 33 -10.30 -0.11 -3.91
C ILE A 33 -11.80 -0.34 -3.78
N SER A 34 -12.53 0.56 -3.11
CA SER A 34 -13.99 0.51 -3.03
C SER A 34 -14.70 0.82 -4.35
N HIS A 35 -13.96 1.34 -5.35
CA HIS A 35 -14.44 1.64 -6.69
C HIS A 35 -13.70 0.79 -7.75
N PRO A 36 -14.15 -0.46 -8.03
CA PRO A 36 -13.44 -1.40 -8.91
C PRO A 36 -13.04 -0.85 -10.28
N ASN A 37 -13.85 0.03 -10.86
CA ASN A 37 -13.57 0.62 -12.16
C ASN A 37 -12.38 1.58 -12.12
N GLU A 38 -12.10 2.25 -10.99
CA GLU A 38 -10.99 3.21 -10.87
C GLU A 38 -9.63 2.52 -10.71
N ILE A 39 -9.64 1.27 -10.24
CA ILE A 39 -8.44 0.44 -10.07
C ILE A 39 -8.18 -0.50 -11.25
N GLU A 40 -8.87 -0.31 -12.37
CA GLU A 40 -8.54 -1.02 -13.61
C GLU A 40 -7.11 -0.67 -14.08
N PRO A 41 -6.36 -1.60 -14.69
CA PRO A 41 -4.94 -1.41 -15.01
C PRO A 41 -4.57 -0.23 -15.91
N ASP A 42 -5.51 0.30 -16.68
CA ASP A 42 -5.37 1.48 -17.54
C ASP A 42 -5.86 2.78 -16.88
N GLU A 43 -6.41 2.69 -15.68
CA GLU A 43 -6.84 3.83 -14.88
C GLU A 43 -5.76 4.31 -13.93
N PHE A 44 -5.90 5.56 -13.46
CA PHE A 44 -4.90 6.21 -12.62
C PHE A 44 -4.68 5.48 -11.29
N GLU A 45 -5.75 5.14 -10.57
CA GLU A 45 -5.64 4.43 -9.29
C GLU A 45 -5.18 2.98 -9.48
N GLY A 46 -5.43 2.39 -10.66
CA GLY A 46 -4.83 1.12 -11.07
C GLY A 46 -3.30 1.12 -11.05
N VAL A 47 -2.65 2.27 -11.17
CA VAL A 47 -1.18 2.39 -11.01
C VAL A 47 -0.82 2.89 -9.61
N VAL A 48 -1.52 3.91 -9.13
CA VAL A 48 -1.11 4.67 -7.95
C VAL A 48 -1.34 3.95 -6.63
N VAL A 49 -2.35 3.08 -6.53
CA VAL A 49 -2.58 2.25 -5.33
C VAL A 49 -1.35 1.43 -4.97
N LEU A 50 -0.68 0.84 -5.96
CA LEU A 50 0.53 0.04 -5.74
C LEU A 50 1.71 0.91 -5.28
N CYS A 51 1.83 2.13 -5.81
CA CYS A 51 2.84 3.10 -5.38
C CYS A 51 2.60 3.54 -3.92
N LYS A 52 1.35 3.87 -3.57
CA LYS A 52 0.94 4.23 -2.21
C LYS A 52 1.30 3.11 -1.21
N LEU A 53 1.00 1.85 -1.54
CA LEU A 53 1.36 0.68 -0.73
C LEU A 53 2.88 0.51 -0.56
N GLU A 54 3.65 0.67 -1.64
CA GLU A 54 5.10 0.56 -1.58
C GLU A 54 5.74 1.70 -0.75
N ILE A 55 5.20 2.92 -0.81
CA ILE A 55 5.60 4.04 0.05
C ILE A 55 5.36 3.69 1.53
N LEU A 56 4.18 3.19 1.89
CA LEU A 56 3.87 2.77 3.27
C LEU A 56 4.84 1.68 3.75
N TYR A 57 5.15 0.70 2.90
CA TYR A 57 6.12 -0.34 3.22
C TYR A 57 7.54 0.23 3.42
N LEU A 58 7.96 1.19 2.59
CA LEU A 58 9.26 1.84 2.75
C LEU A 58 9.37 2.64 4.05
N PHE A 59 8.29 3.29 4.49
CA PHE A 59 8.22 3.94 5.80
C PHE A 59 8.25 2.92 6.95
N ALA A 60 7.54 1.80 6.82
CA ALA A 60 7.54 0.72 7.82
C ALA A 60 8.95 0.20 8.13
N LYS A 61 9.84 0.17 7.14
CA LYS A 61 11.23 -0.26 7.31
C LYS A 61 12.11 0.69 8.11
N GLN A 62 11.70 1.95 8.29
CA GLN A 62 12.51 2.94 9.01
C GLN A 62 12.32 2.89 10.52
N HIS A 63 11.28 2.21 11.01
CA HIS A 63 10.95 2.13 12.44
C HIS A 63 10.78 3.50 13.10
N TRP A 64 10.28 4.49 12.36
CA TRP A 64 9.96 5.82 12.90
C TRP A 64 8.72 5.78 13.79
N VAL A 65 8.72 6.60 14.85
CA VAL A 65 7.57 6.78 15.73
C VAL A 65 6.46 7.54 14.99
N GLY A 66 5.20 7.19 15.23
CA GLY A 66 4.03 7.85 14.64
C GLY A 66 3.57 7.25 13.31
N LEU A 67 4.21 6.19 12.81
CA LEU A 67 3.74 5.51 11.62
C LEU A 67 2.42 4.77 11.89
N MET A 68 1.35 5.12 11.17
CA MET A 68 0.06 4.43 11.23
C MET A 68 -0.14 3.58 9.98
N LEU A 69 -0.17 2.27 10.14
CA LEU A 69 -0.35 1.32 9.04
C LEU A 69 -1.74 0.65 9.09
N PRO A 70 -2.40 0.47 7.93
CA PRO A 70 -3.60 -0.36 7.77
C PRO A 70 -3.51 -1.70 8.50
N ASP A 71 -4.62 -2.21 9.03
CA ASP A 71 -4.66 -3.55 9.61
C ASP A 71 -4.38 -4.64 8.58
N SER A 72 -3.70 -5.71 9.00
CA SER A 72 -3.31 -6.80 8.11
C SER A 72 -4.52 -7.41 7.41
N ASP A 73 -5.63 -7.57 8.13
CA ASP A 73 -6.89 -8.08 7.56
C ASP A 73 -7.45 -7.14 6.49
N MET A 74 -7.31 -5.83 6.68
CA MET A 74 -7.70 -4.82 5.69
C MET A 74 -6.82 -4.91 4.44
N ILE A 75 -5.49 -5.02 4.60
CA ILE A 75 -4.56 -5.19 3.47
C ILE A 75 -4.82 -6.52 2.73
N ILE A 76 -5.17 -7.59 3.44
CA ILE A 76 -5.54 -8.88 2.84
C ILE A 76 -6.82 -8.74 1.99
N LYS A 77 -7.82 -8.01 2.50
CA LYS A 77 -9.05 -7.70 1.75
C LYS A 77 -8.73 -6.90 0.50
N TRP A 78 -7.94 -5.83 0.62
CA TRP A 78 -7.48 -5.01 -0.50
C TRP A 78 -6.75 -5.81 -1.57
N LYS A 79 -5.81 -6.66 -1.17
CA LYS A 79 -5.08 -7.55 -2.07
C LYS A 79 -6.03 -8.42 -2.88
N LYS A 80 -7.06 -8.96 -2.24
CA LYS A 80 -8.05 -9.82 -2.89
C LYS A 80 -8.87 -9.05 -3.93
N GLU A 81 -9.42 -7.89 -3.57
CA GLU A 81 -10.22 -7.06 -4.48
C GLU A 81 -9.39 -6.56 -5.66
N TYR A 82 -8.20 -6.04 -5.39
CA TYR A 82 -7.32 -5.52 -6.44
C TYR A 82 -6.88 -6.61 -7.42
N LEU A 83 -6.47 -7.79 -6.91
CA LEU A 83 -6.12 -8.93 -7.78
C LEU A 83 -7.32 -9.45 -8.57
N PHE A 84 -8.53 -9.39 -8.00
CA PHE A 84 -9.74 -9.78 -8.71
C PHE A 84 -10.00 -8.86 -9.92
N VAL A 85 -9.92 -7.53 -9.73
CA VAL A 85 -10.05 -6.57 -10.84
C VAL A 85 -8.96 -6.78 -11.89
N TRP A 86 -7.70 -6.93 -11.45
CA TRP A 86 -6.59 -7.22 -12.35
C TRP A 86 -6.84 -8.47 -13.20
N ASP A 87 -7.26 -9.58 -12.57
CA ASP A 87 -7.50 -10.85 -13.26
C ASP A 87 -8.64 -10.71 -14.28
N GLN A 88 -9.75 -10.06 -13.91
CA GLN A 88 -10.89 -9.82 -14.79
C GLN A 88 -10.55 -8.93 -15.99
N TYR A 89 -9.73 -7.89 -15.79
CA TYR A 89 -9.28 -7.05 -16.88
C TYR A 89 -8.34 -7.81 -17.82
N MET A 90 -7.40 -8.57 -17.25
CA MET A 90 -6.40 -9.32 -18.03
C MET A 90 -6.99 -10.48 -18.84
N GLU A 91 -8.13 -11.05 -18.44
CA GLU A 91 -8.87 -12.03 -19.26
C GLU A 91 -9.26 -11.49 -20.65
N LYS A 92 -9.45 -10.17 -20.76
CA LYS A 92 -9.83 -9.49 -22.00
C LYS A 92 -8.64 -8.84 -22.71
N SER A 93 -7.44 -8.91 -22.13
CA SER A 93 -6.24 -8.26 -22.66
C SER A 93 -5.52 -9.12 -23.68
N ASP A 94 -5.02 -8.50 -24.76
CA ASP A 94 -4.11 -9.14 -25.73
C ASP A 94 -2.66 -9.28 -25.22
N SER A 95 -2.43 -8.94 -23.94
CA SER A 95 -1.10 -9.03 -23.31
C SER A 95 -0.57 -10.47 -23.28
N LYS A 96 0.77 -10.59 -23.36
CA LYS A 96 1.42 -11.90 -23.27
C LYS A 96 1.16 -12.54 -21.90
N LYS A 97 0.79 -13.83 -21.87
CA LYS A 97 0.56 -14.60 -20.63
C LYS A 97 1.71 -14.51 -19.62
N GLU A 98 2.95 -14.49 -20.11
CA GLU A 98 4.14 -14.33 -19.27
C GLU A 98 4.17 -12.99 -18.53
N TYR A 99 3.82 -11.89 -19.22
CA TYR A 99 3.71 -10.57 -18.61
C TYR A 99 2.61 -10.56 -17.54
N ILE A 100 1.41 -11.07 -17.87
CA ILE A 100 0.28 -11.13 -16.94
C ILE A 100 0.67 -11.86 -15.66
N ASN A 101 1.24 -13.06 -15.80
CA ASN A 101 1.66 -13.87 -14.65
C ASN A 101 2.77 -13.22 -13.82
N THR A 102 3.74 -12.57 -14.49
CA THR A 102 4.85 -11.90 -13.80
C THR A 102 4.37 -10.67 -13.06
N ARG A 103 3.56 -9.82 -13.71
CA ARG A 103 3.03 -8.60 -13.10
C ARG A 103 2.09 -8.91 -11.94
N ARG A 104 1.22 -9.92 -12.08
CA ARG A 104 0.35 -10.40 -10.99
C ARG A 104 1.15 -10.81 -9.75
N LYS A 105 2.30 -11.47 -9.92
CA LYS A 105 3.20 -11.83 -8.79
C LYS A 105 3.81 -10.61 -8.13
N VAL A 106 4.20 -9.59 -8.92
CA VAL A 106 4.73 -8.33 -8.38
C VAL A 106 3.66 -7.63 -7.54
N ILE A 107 2.44 -7.50 -8.08
CA ILE A 107 1.30 -6.93 -7.36
C ILE A 107 1.07 -7.66 -6.03
N ALA A 108 0.93 -8.99 -6.07
CA ALA A 108 0.70 -9.77 -4.86
C ALA A 108 1.81 -9.58 -3.83
N LYS A 109 3.07 -9.55 -4.28
CA LYS A 109 4.24 -9.33 -3.42
C LYS A 109 4.22 -7.95 -2.74
N THR A 110 3.79 -6.89 -3.43
CA THR A 110 3.69 -5.54 -2.83
C THR A 110 2.77 -5.54 -1.61
N PHE A 111 1.60 -6.18 -1.70
CA PHE A 111 0.71 -6.34 -0.55
C PHE A 111 1.33 -7.21 0.55
N ASP A 112 1.93 -8.35 0.18
CA ASP A 112 2.54 -9.27 1.14
C ASP A 112 3.68 -8.62 1.95
N GLN A 113 4.49 -7.78 1.31
CA GLN A 113 5.57 -7.07 1.99
C GLN A 113 5.06 -6.11 3.06
N LEU A 114 3.96 -5.40 2.80
CA LEU A 114 3.35 -4.50 3.79
C LEU A 114 2.76 -5.30 4.96
N ILE A 115 2.06 -6.41 4.68
CA ILE A 115 1.53 -7.31 5.71
C ILE A 115 2.65 -7.85 6.60
N GLU A 116 3.75 -8.33 6.00
CA GLU A 116 4.90 -8.85 6.74
C GLU A 116 5.61 -7.79 7.58
N SER A 117 5.65 -6.53 7.11
CA SER A 117 6.28 -5.45 7.88
C SER A 117 5.54 -5.13 9.19
N LYS A 118 4.22 -5.32 9.25
CA LYS A 118 3.46 -5.16 10.52
C LYS A 118 3.79 -6.22 11.57
N ASN A 119 4.23 -7.41 11.16
CA ASN A 119 4.62 -8.46 12.11
C ASN A 119 6.02 -8.22 12.73
N LYS A 120 6.74 -7.20 12.28
CA LYS A 120 8.12 -6.88 12.71
C LYS A 120 8.24 -5.55 13.46
N ILE A 121 7.13 -4.82 13.61
CA ILE A 121 7.00 -3.60 14.41
C ILE A 121 6.39 -3.99 15.75
#